data_AF-A0A523I6M9-F1
#
_entry.id   AF-A0A523I6M9-F1
#
_cell.length_a   1.000
_cell.length_b   1.000
_cell.length_c   1.000
_cell.angle_alpha   90.00
_cell.angle_beta   90.00
_cell.angle_gamma   90.00
#
_symmetry.space_group_name_H-M   'P 1'
#
loop_
_entity.id
_entity.type
_entity.pdbx_description
1 polymer ?
#
loop_
_entity_poly.entity_id
_entity_poly.type
_entity_poly.pdbx_seq_one_letter_code
_entity_poly.pdbx_strand_id
1 'polypeptide(L)'
;MLKVDEFESAFRSSIKETYQHQDIKIESVLLVTDLEAEATAKLLNQVKGFCQSLKQAENIAWNTAKHNDFKSAQDLLEIINHSTMDLIVTYRNLHSETWRYPYSLGEHLDVMLQKTKIPVLVIPHPKAGYGRDNALDNCHSVVVITDHMVNDHHLVQYGLALLDKPGRLYLSHIEDQVNFDRVMEAISKIPTIDTDDARHKLSQQLLKEPAEYIQSVKFALDKLKRSVEVIPMVSFGHQMRDYLKHIDEKQVDLLVLNTKDGDQLAMHGLAYPLAVEVRQIPLLML
;
A
#
# COMPACT_ATOMS: atom_id res chain seq x y z
N MET A 1 7.37 -10.21 -25.11
CA MET A 1 8.56 -9.36 -24.97
C MET A 1 8.55 -8.75 -23.58
N LEU A 2 8.54 -9.59 -22.53
CA LEU A 2 8.16 -9.25 -21.13
C LEU A 2 9.28 -9.52 -20.11
N LYS A 3 10.47 -9.94 -20.57
CA LYS A 3 11.58 -10.32 -19.68
C LYS A 3 12.73 -9.31 -19.68
N VAL A 4 12.69 -8.28 -20.53
CA VAL A 4 13.82 -7.35 -20.67
C VAL A 4 13.78 -6.27 -19.58
N ASP A 5 12.59 -5.85 -19.15
CA ASP A 5 12.44 -4.77 -18.15
C ASP A 5 12.92 -5.16 -16.74
N GLU A 6 12.73 -6.42 -16.33
CA GLU A 6 13.29 -6.92 -15.04
C GLU A 6 14.82 -6.86 -15.02
N PHE A 7 15.48 -7.10 -16.16
CA PHE A 7 16.93 -6.96 -16.28
C PHE A 7 17.37 -5.51 -16.44
N GLU A 8 16.55 -4.64 -17.06
CA GLU A 8 16.88 -3.21 -17.20
C GLU A 8 16.87 -2.51 -15.83
N SER A 9 15.97 -2.90 -14.93
CA SER A 9 15.93 -2.45 -13.53
C SER A 9 17.24 -2.80 -12.80
N ALA A 10 17.75 -4.03 -12.95
CA ALA A 10 19.01 -4.46 -12.34
C ALA A 10 20.25 -3.69 -12.88
N PHE A 11 20.21 -3.21 -14.13
CA PHE A 11 21.33 -2.52 -14.79
C PHE A 11 21.30 -0.99 -14.66
N ARG A 12 20.17 -0.38 -14.31
CA ARG A 12 20.08 1.07 -13.99
C ARG A 12 20.63 1.47 -12.62
N SER A 13 21.21 0.52 -11.89
CA SER A 13 21.88 0.63 -10.57
C SER A 13 23.05 1.64 -10.47
N SER A 14 23.25 2.52 -11.45
CA SER A 14 24.26 3.58 -11.41
C SER A 14 23.73 4.91 -10.85
N ILE A 15 22.42 5.09 -10.67
CA ILE A 15 21.85 6.23 -9.93
C ILE A 15 21.23 5.69 -8.65
N LYS A 16 21.93 5.86 -7.51
CA LYS A 16 21.36 5.59 -6.19
C LYS A 16 20.28 6.61 -5.90
N GLU A 17 19.03 6.22 -6.03
CA GLU A 17 17.93 7.11 -5.69
C GLU A 17 17.85 7.27 -4.18
N THR A 18 17.88 8.53 -3.73
CA THR A 18 17.84 8.88 -2.31
C THR A 18 16.49 9.48 -2.00
N TYR A 19 15.92 9.09 -0.86
CA TYR A 19 14.62 9.58 -0.44
C TYR A 19 14.60 11.10 -0.31
N GLN A 20 13.65 11.73 -0.99
CA GLN A 20 13.35 13.14 -0.87
C GLN A 20 11.98 13.30 -0.21
N HIS A 21 11.99 13.86 1.01
CA HIS A 21 10.76 14.07 1.74
C HIS A 21 9.96 15.22 1.14
N GLN A 22 8.70 14.94 0.82
CA GLN A 22 7.68 15.93 0.49
C GLN A 22 6.46 15.66 1.36
N ASP A 23 5.89 16.72 1.93
CA ASP A 23 4.62 16.59 2.63
C ASP A 23 3.48 16.45 1.63
N ILE A 24 2.62 15.46 1.84
CA ILE A 24 1.37 15.31 1.10
C ILE A 24 0.36 16.34 1.61
N LYS A 25 -0.33 16.98 0.67
CA LYS A 25 -1.49 17.84 0.93
C LYS A 25 -2.72 17.10 0.45
N ILE A 26 -3.68 16.91 1.36
CA ILE A 26 -5.00 16.37 1.06
C ILE A 26 -5.96 17.47 1.46
N GLU A 27 -6.62 18.08 0.49
CA GLU A 27 -7.56 19.18 0.67
C GLU A 27 -9.00 18.71 0.44
N SER A 28 -9.19 17.64 -0.34
CA SER A 28 -10.52 17.10 -0.66
C SER A 28 -10.57 15.58 -0.57
N VAL A 29 -11.54 15.05 0.19
CA VAL A 29 -11.74 13.62 0.40
C VAL A 29 -13.15 13.21 -0.01
N LEU A 30 -13.26 12.14 -0.80
CA LEU A 30 -14.54 11.53 -1.17
C LEU A 30 -14.75 10.22 -0.39
N LEU A 31 -15.76 10.18 0.47
CA LEU A 31 -16.24 8.93 1.07
C LEU A 31 -17.28 8.28 0.14
N VAL A 32 -16.98 7.09 -0.35
CA VAL A 32 -17.89 6.26 -1.15
C VAL A 32 -18.49 5.18 -0.27
N THR A 33 -19.82 5.11 -0.20
CA THR A 33 -20.52 4.15 0.66
C THR A 33 -21.91 3.83 0.15
N ASP A 34 -22.33 2.58 0.35
CA ASP A 34 -23.69 2.08 0.11
C ASP A 34 -24.53 2.01 1.40
N LEU A 35 -24.08 2.65 2.49
CA LEU A 35 -24.79 2.70 3.77
C LEU A 35 -25.92 3.73 3.79
N GLU A 36 -26.86 3.51 4.72
CA GLU A 36 -27.91 4.48 5.06
C GLU A 36 -27.35 5.73 5.75
N ALA A 37 -28.16 6.80 5.81
CA ALA A 37 -27.72 8.12 6.26
C ALA A 37 -27.07 8.14 7.67
N GLU A 38 -27.65 7.46 8.65
CA GLU A 38 -27.12 7.42 10.02
C GLU A 38 -25.78 6.69 10.10
N ALA A 39 -25.70 5.52 9.46
CA ALA A 39 -24.48 4.72 9.42
C ALA A 39 -23.37 5.42 8.61
N THR A 40 -23.74 6.13 7.54
CA THR A 40 -22.83 6.98 6.76
C THR A 40 -22.24 8.10 7.62
N ALA A 41 -23.06 8.78 8.42
CA ALA A 41 -22.58 9.86 9.30
C ALA A 41 -21.63 9.33 10.38
N LYS A 42 -21.92 8.16 10.95
CA LYS A 42 -21.02 7.49 11.90
C LYS A 42 -19.69 7.12 11.25
N LEU A 43 -19.74 6.49 10.07
CA LEU A 43 -18.54 6.09 9.34
C LEU A 43 -17.68 7.32 8.97
N LEU A 44 -18.31 8.39 8.49
CA LEU A 44 -17.62 9.63 8.15
C LEU A 44 -16.87 10.21 9.36
N ASN A 45 -17.47 10.17 10.56
CA ASN A 45 -16.79 10.64 11.78
C ASN A 45 -15.60 9.75 12.16
N GLN A 46 -15.71 8.43 12.00
CA GLN A 46 -14.60 7.51 12.24
C GLN A 46 -13.45 7.75 11.28
N VAL A 47 -13.75 7.90 9.98
CA VAL A 47 -12.74 8.19 8.95
C VAL A 47 -12.08 9.55 9.18
N LYS A 48 -12.85 10.57 9.57
CA LYS A 48 -12.30 11.86 9.98
C LYS A 48 -11.33 11.73 11.15
N GLY A 49 -11.67 10.90 12.15
CA GLY A 49 -10.80 10.54 13.27
C GLY A 49 -9.48 9.95 12.81
N PHE A 50 -9.55 8.89 11.99
CA PHE A 50 -8.37 8.24 11.42
C PHE A 50 -7.47 9.19 10.61
N CYS A 51 -8.07 10.15 9.90
CA CYS A 51 -7.36 11.13 9.08
C CYS A 51 -6.88 12.38 9.85
N GLN A 52 -7.01 12.44 11.19
CA GLN A 52 -6.62 13.63 11.96
C GLN A 52 -5.14 13.99 11.86
N SER A 53 -4.28 13.02 11.59
CA SER A 53 -2.83 13.25 11.40
C SER A 53 -2.46 13.94 10.09
N LEU A 54 -3.39 14.02 9.14
CA LEU A 54 -3.19 14.77 7.90
C LEU A 54 -2.94 16.24 8.21
N LYS A 55 -1.98 16.83 7.49
CA LYS A 55 -1.78 18.29 7.57
C LYS A 55 -3.06 18.99 7.14
N GLN A 56 -3.47 19.98 7.93
CA GLN A 56 -4.68 20.76 7.67
C GLN A 56 -5.96 19.91 7.68
N ALA A 57 -6.01 18.84 8.48
CA ALA A 57 -7.19 17.98 8.64
C ALA A 57 -8.50 18.77 8.87
N GLU A 58 -8.44 19.90 9.59
CA GLU A 58 -9.59 20.79 9.84
C GLU A 58 -10.15 21.48 8.59
N ASN A 59 -9.33 21.65 7.54
CA ASN A 59 -9.70 22.34 6.30
C ASN A 59 -10.06 21.37 5.16
N ILE A 60 -10.04 20.06 5.41
CA ILE A 60 -10.39 19.06 4.40
C ILE A 60 -11.86 19.20 4.02
N ALA A 61 -12.13 19.37 2.73
CA ALA A 61 -13.48 19.28 2.17
C ALA A 61 -13.91 17.82 2.09
N TRP A 62 -14.94 17.46 2.84
CA TRP A 62 -15.50 16.10 2.88
C TRP A 62 -16.73 16.00 2.00
N ASN A 63 -16.64 15.18 0.95
CA ASN A 63 -17.74 14.84 0.07
C ASN A 63 -18.17 13.38 0.30
N THR A 64 -19.43 13.06 0.02
CA THR A 64 -19.95 11.70 0.15
C THR A 64 -20.69 11.30 -1.12
N ALA A 65 -20.30 10.17 -1.72
CA ALA A 65 -21.10 9.47 -2.73
C ALA A 65 -21.84 8.32 -2.03
N LYS A 66 -23.16 8.41 -1.97
CA LYS A 66 -24.04 7.50 -1.23
C LYS A 66 -24.66 6.46 -2.16
N HIS A 67 -25.36 5.48 -1.56
CA HIS A 67 -26.07 4.41 -2.26
C HIS A 67 -26.94 4.87 -3.45
N ASN A 68 -27.60 6.03 -3.35
CA ASN A 68 -28.50 6.52 -4.41
C ASN A 68 -27.78 7.29 -5.52
N ASP A 69 -26.50 7.64 -5.32
CA ASP A 69 -25.75 8.50 -6.23
C ASP A 69 -25.09 7.69 -7.36
N PHE A 70 -24.87 6.39 -7.16
CA PHE A 70 -24.31 5.48 -8.15
C PHE A 70 -24.92 4.08 -8.04
N LYS A 71 -25.09 3.39 -9.17
CA LYS A 71 -25.60 2.00 -9.21
C LYS A 71 -24.63 1.04 -9.88
N SER A 72 -23.77 1.57 -10.75
CA SER A 72 -22.74 0.82 -11.44
C SER A 72 -21.35 1.37 -11.12
N ALA A 73 -20.32 0.57 -11.40
CA ALA A 73 -18.94 1.02 -11.35
C ALA A 73 -18.67 2.21 -12.31
N GLN A 74 -19.40 2.29 -13.43
CA GLN A 74 -19.27 3.40 -14.37
C GLN A 74 -19.79 4.72 -13.78
N ASP A 75 -20.97 4.71 -13.16
CA ASP A 75 -21.54 5.90 -12.51
C ASP A 75 -20.57 6.46 -11.45
N LEU A 76 -19.95 5.56 -10.67
CA LEU A 76 -18.97 5.92 -9.66
C LEU A 76 -17.72 6.57 -10.28
N LEU A 77 -17.24 6.05 -11.41
CA LEU A 77 -16.12 6.67 -12.13
C LEU A 77 -16.48 8.05 -12.68
N GLU A 78 -17.71 8.27 -13.13
CA GLU A 78 -18.17 9.58 -13.57
C GLU A 78 -18.11 10.60 -12.41
N ILE A 79 -18.60 10.23 -11.21
CA ILE A 79 -18.49 11.07 -10.01
C ILE A 79 -17.03 11.41 -9.69
N ILE A 80 -16.15 10.41 -9.74
CA ILE A 80 -14.71 10.58 -9.46
C ILE A 80 -14.05 11.48 -10.50
N ASN A 81 -14.36 11.31 -11.79
CA ASN A 81 -13.73 12.08 -12.87
C ASN A 81 -14.25 13.52 -12.98
N HIS A 82 -15.47 13.79 -12.52
CA HIS A 82 -16.06 15.13 -12.54
C HIS A 82 -15.64 16.02 -11.36
N SER A 83 -14.86 15.51 -10.41
CA SER A 83 -14.51 16.22 -9.20
C SER A 83 -13.01 16.11 -8.88
N THR A 84 -12.41 17.19 -8.40
CA THR A 84 -11.01 17.17 -7.96
C THR A 84 -10.96 16.66 -6.52
N MET A 85 -10.54 15.41 -6.36
CA MET A 85 -10.39 14.75 -5.07
C MET A 85 -8.94 14.28 -4.90
N ASP A 86 -8.40 14.40 -3.70
CA ASP A 86 -7.03 14.01 -3.39
C ASP A 86 -6.94 12.61 -2.77
N LEU A 87 -8.05 12.14 -2.18
CA LEU A 87 -8.16 10.82 -1.56
C LEU A 87 -9.60 10.31 -1.66
N ILE A 88 -9.75 9.04 -2.01
CA ILE A 88 -11.03 8.34 -1.94
C ILE A 88 -11.00 7.40 -0.73
N VAL A 89 -12.06 7.38 0.06
CA VAL A 89 -12.23 6.42 1.16
C VAL A 89 -13.42 5.53 0.83
N THR A 90 -13.23 4.22 0.93
CA THR A 90 -14.26 3.22 0.61
C THR A 90 -13.96 1.90 1.31
N TYR A 91 -14.82 0.89 1.12
CA TYR A 91 -14.61 -0.47 1.60
C TYR A 91 -14.95 -1.49 0.51
N ARG A 92 -14.56 -2.74 0.75
CA ARG A 92 -14.74 -3.86 -0.19
C ARG A 92 -16.22 -4.17 -0.42
N ASN A 93 -16.55 -4.73 -1.58
CA ASN A 93 -17.86 -5.30 -1.87
C ASN A 93 -19.03 -4.31 -1.70
N LEU A 94 -18.84 -3.04 -2.10
CA LEU A 94 -19.93 -2.07 -2.24
C LEU A 94 -21.09 -2.66 -3.05
N HIS A 95 -22.31 -2.44 -2.56
CA HIS A 95 -23.58 -2.93 -3.12
C HIS A 95 -23.74 -4.45 -3.16
N SER A 96 -22.90 -5.19 -2.44
CA SER A 96 -22.92 -6.66 -2.47
C SER A 96 -22.88 -7.25 -1.07
N GLU A 97 -23.59 -8.37 -0.86
CA GLU A 97 -23.45 -9.18 0.37
C GLU A 97 -22.22 -10.10 0.33
N THR A 98 -21.44 -10.08 -0.76
CA THR A 98 -20.21 -10.90 -0.90
C THR A 98 -19.13 -10.54 0.10
N TRP A 99 -19.25 -9.46 0.88
CA TRP A 99 -18.37 -9.26 2.04
C TRP A 99 -18.43 -10.42 3.05
N ARG A 100 -19.48 -11.26 3.02
CA ARG A 100 -19.57 -12.52 3.79
C ARG A 100 -18.67 -13.63 3.23
N TYR A 101 -18.28 -13.53 1.95
CA TYR A 101 -17.46 -14.48 1.19
C TYR A 101 -16.22 -13.76 0.65
N PRO A 102 -15.17 -13.62 1.48
CA PRO A 102 -14.12 -12.62 1.32
C PRO A 102 -13.04 -13.01 0.32
N TYR A 103 -13.43 -13.32 -0.92
CA TYR A 103 -12.53 -13.76 -1.99
C TYR A 103 -12.25 -12.67 -3.03
N SER A 104 -12.81 -11.47 -2.86
CA SER A 104 -12.61 -10.34 -3.77
C SER A 104 -12.77 -8.99 -3.09
N LEU A 105 -12.25 -7.95 -3.74
CA LEU A 105 -12.46 -6.55 -3.37
C LEU A 105 -13.83 -6.02 -3.82
N GLY A 106 -14.45 -6.67 -4.81
CA GLY A 106 -15.76 -6.32 -5.37
C GLY A 106 -15.66 -5.41 -6.60
N GLU A 107 -16.64 -5.53 -7.50
CA GLU A 107 -16.62 -4.91 -8.83
C GLU A 107 -16.32 -3.40 -8.81
N HIS A 108 -17.04 -2.65 -7.96
CA HIS A 108 -16.87 -1.20 -7.84
C HIS A 108 -15.44 -0.80 -7.48
N LEU A 109 -14.84 -1.51 -6.51
CA LEU A 109 -13.49 -1.22 -6.03
C LEU A 109 -12.44 -1.67 -7.05
N ASP A 110 -12.60 -2.86 -7.65
CA ASP A 110 -11.69 -3.36 -8.69
C ASP A 110 -11.61 -2.42 -9.89
N VAL A 111 -12.76 -1.97 -10.40
CA VAL A 111 -12.83 -1.03 -11.51
C VAL A 111 -12.27 0.34 -11.12
N MET A 112 -12.55 0.80 -9.90
CA MET A 112 -12.01 2.06 -9.38
C MET A 112 -10.48 2.03 -9.37
N LEU A 113 -9.87 1.05 -8.70
CA LEU A 113 -8.40 0.91 -8.60
C LEU A 113 -7.74 0.81 -9.98
N GLN A 114 -8.41 0.18 -10.95
CA GLN A 114 -7.91 0.13 -12.32
C GLN A 114 -7.92 1.50 -13.01
N LYS A 115 -8.97 2.30 -12.82
CA LYS A 115 -9.22 3.49 -13.65
C LYS A 115 -8.80 4.81 -13.01
N THR A 116 -8.82 4.94 -11.69
CA THR A 116 -8.42 6.17 -11.01
C THR A 116 -6.90 6.23 -10.77
N LYS A 117 -6.34 7.44 -10.73
CA LYS A 117 -4.99 7.70 -10.20
C LYS A 117 -5.02 8.32 -8.80
N ILE A 118 -6.22 8.52 -8.27
CA ILE A 118 -6.42 9.10 -6.95
C ILE A 118 -6.18 7.98 -5.93
N PRO A 119 -5.37 8.22 -4.88
CA PRO A 119 -5.21 7.29 -3.77
C PRO A 119 -6.55 6.80 -3.21
N VAL A 120 -6.64 5.50 -2.91
CA VAL A 120 -7.83 4.87 -2.36
C VAL A 120 -7.51 4.27 -1.00
N LEU A 121 -8.08 4.82 0.07
CA LEU A 121 -8.07 4.25 1.41
C LEU A 121 -9.23 3.26 1.55
N VAL A 122 -8.91 1.97 1.53
CA VAL A 122 -9.85 0.85 1.70
C VAL A 122 -9.92 0.48 3.18
N ILE A 123 -11.02 0.80 3.84
CA ILE A 123 -11.26 0.48 5.25
C ILE A 123 -11.92 -0.90 5.40
N PRO A 124 -11.85 -1.53 6.60
CA PRO A 124 -12.62 -2.73 6.89
C PRO A 124 -14.11 -2.53 6.65
N HIS A 125 -14.80 -3.55 6.14
CA HIS A 125 -16.23 -3.43 5.82
C HIS A 125 -17.04 -3.18 7.11
N PRO A 126 -17.82 -2.09 7.21
CA PRO A 126 -18.48 -1.68 8.47
C PRO A 126 -19.43 -2.72 9.09
N LYS A 127 -20.03 -3.58 8.25
CA LYS A 127 -20.97 -4.63 8.71
C LYS A 127 -20.36 -6.01 8.93
N ALA A 128 -19.09 -6.21 8.61
CA ALA A 128 -18.56 -7.57 8.46
C ALA A 128 -17.95 -8.18 9.73
N GLY A 129 -17.71 -7.37 10.77
CA GLY A 129 -17.26 -7.85 12.08
C GLY A 129 -15.83 -8.42 12.13
N TYR A 130 -15.10 -8.42 11.01
CA TYR A 130 -13.69 -8.83 10.94
C TYR A 130 -12.71 -7.66 11.04
N GLY A 131 -13.21 -6.42 11.08
CA GLY A 131 -12.38 -5.26 11.37
C GLY A 131 -11.85 -5.35 12.80
N ARG A 132 -10.59 -4.97 13.03
CA ARG A 132 -10.09 -4.79 14.40
C ARG A 132 -10.93 -3.71 15.07
N ASP A 133 -11.30 -3.89 16.35
CA ASP A 133 -12.24 -2.99 17.07
C ASP A 133 -11.86 -1.50 16.94
N ASN A 134 -10.55 -1.21 16.91
CA ASN A 134 -10.00 0.15 16.85
C ASN A 134 -9.33 0.46 15.51
N ALA A 135 -9.72 -0.22 14.43
CA ALA A 135 -9.07 -0.10 13.11
C ALA A 135 -9.07 1.32 12.51
N LEU A 136 -9.92 2.23 13.03
CA LEU A 136 -10.03 3.62 12.58
C LEU A 136 -9.79 4.64 13.70
N ASP A 137 -9.28 4.23 14.86
CA ASP A 137 -9.14 5.15 16.01
C ASP A 137 -7.82 5.93 15.95
N ASN A 138 -6.69 5.22 15.91
CA ASN A 138 -5.34 5.78 15.84
C ASN A 138 -4.48 4.95 14.88
N CYS A 139 -3.54 5.60 14.19
CA CYS A 139 -2.60 5.00 13.27
C CYS A 139 -1.17 5.19 13.79
N HIS A 140 -0.71 4.31 14.68
CA HIS A 140 0.64 4.38 15.26
C HIS A 140 1.65 3.48 14.56
N SER A 141 1.19 2.58 13.70
CA SER A 141 2.02 1.60 13.01
C SER A 141 1.63 1.45 11.54
N VAL A 142 2.50 1.91 10.64
CA VAL A 142 2.31 1.80 9.19
C VAL A 142 3.32 0.83 8.60
N VAL A 143 2.86 -0.09 7.74
CA VAL A 143 3.73 -0.86 6.84
C VAL A 143 3.61 -0.29 5.44
N VAL A 144 4.74 -0.02 4.81
CA VAL A 144 4.83 0.31 3.39
C VAL A 144 5.57 -0.82 2.68
N ILE A 145 4.97 -1.36 1.63
CA ILE A 145 5.61 -2.34 0.75
C ILE A 145 6.31 -1.58 -0.37
N THR A 146 7.64 -1.63 -0.40
CA THR A 146 8.46 -0.98 -1.41
C THR A 146 9.00 -2.04 -2.36
N ASP A 147 8.22 -2.37 -3.39
CA ASP A 147 8.61 -3.35 -4.41
C ASP A 147 9.39 -2.68 -5.56
N HIS A 148 9.24 -1.37 -5.78
CA HIS A 148 9.87 -0.62 -6.88
C HIS A 148 10.49 0.70 -6.38
N MET A 149 11.70 0.60 -5.86
CA MET A 149 12.44 1.66 -5.14
C MET A 149 12.53 3.03 -5.85
N VAL A 150 12.46 3.06 -7.19
CA VAL A 150 12.59 4.28 -8.01
C VAL A 150 11.34 5.16 -8.01
N ASN A 151 10.16 4.61 -7.65
CA ASN A 151 8.92 5.39 -7.63
C ASN A 151 8.25 5.44 -6.25
N ASP A 152 8.75 4.74 -5.25
CA ASP A 152 8.03 4.48 -3.99
C ASP A 152 8.07 5.61 -2.95
N HIS A 153 8.69 6.76 -3.26
CA HIS A 153 8.71 7.91 -2.33
C HIS A 153 7.30 8.31 -1.92
N HIS A 154 6.36 8.29 -2.87
CA HIS A 154 4.97 8.66 -2.61
C HIS A 154 4.33 7.69 -1.59
N LEU A 155 4.59 6.38 -1.65
CA LEU A 155 4.08 5.42 -0.67
C LEU A 155 4.53 5.78 0.75
N VAL A 156 5.83 6.08 0.91
CA VAL A 156 6.41 6.53 2.18
C VAL A 156 5.79 7.85 2.64
N GLN A 157 5.63 8.80 1.74
CA GLN A 157 5.07 10.12 2.05
C GLN A 157 3.61 10.03 2.51
N TYR A 158 2.77 9.23 1.83
CA TYR A 158 1.39 8.98 2.23
C TYR A 158 1.31 8.21 3.55
N GLY A 159 2.14 7.17 3.73
CA GLY A 159 2.23 6.44 4.99
C GLY A 159 2.58 7.36 6.16
N LEU A 160 3.52 8.28 5.98
CA LEU A 160 3.88 9.30 6.97
C LEU A 160 2.80 10.35 7.20
N ALA A 161 1.97 10.66 6.20
CA ALA A 161 0.90 11.65 6.32
C ALA A 161 -0.23 11.16 7.22
N LEU A 162 -0.52 9.85 7.20
CA LEU A 162 -1.54 9.21 8.02
C LEU A 162 -1.01 8.66 9.35
N LEU A 163 0.30 8.68 9.58
CA LEU A 163 0.92 8.17 10.80
C LEU A 163 0.84 9.19 11.95
N ASP A 164 0.20 8.77 13.05
CA ASP A 164 0.17 9.48 14.31
C ASP A 164 1.57 9.52 14.94
N LYS A 165 1.85 10.62 15.65
CA LYS A 165 3.16 10.86 16.27
C LYS A 165 3.04 10.84 17.80
N PRO A 166 3.91 10.12 18.51
CA PRO A 166 4.97 9.25 17.99
C PRO A 166 4.42 7.98 17.31
N GLY A 167 5.12 7.49 16.29
CA GLY A 167 4.67 6.33 15.51
C GLY A 167 5.82 5.53 14.88
N ARG A 168 5.50 4.34 14.37
CA ARG A 168 6.44 3.40 13.74
C ARG A 168 6.13 3.24 12.26
N LEU A 169 7.14 3.42 11.43
CA LEU A 169 7.08 3.19 9.99
C LEU A 169 7.94 1.98 9.64
N TYR A 170 7.28 0.89 9.27
CA TYR A 170 7.94 -0.30 8.76
C TYR A 170 8.04 -0.19 7.24
N LEU A 171 9.27 -0.22 6.73
CA LEU A 171 9.53 -0.26 5.29
C LEU A 171 9.96 -1.66 4.93
N SER A 172 9.20 -2.31 4.05
CA SER A 172 9.35 -3.72 3.79
C SER A 172 9.64 -4.03 2.34
N HIS A 173 10.58 -4.94 2.15
CA HIS A 173 10.91 -5.56 0.89
C HIS A 173 11.23 -7.04 1.16
N ILE A 174 10.41 -7.93 0.62
CA ILE A 174 10.61 -9.38 0.75
C ILE A 174 10.90 -9.95 -0.62
N GLU A 175 12.14 -10.39 -0.84
CA GLU A 175 12.55 -11.06 -2.07
C GLU A 175 12.02 -12.49 -2.08
N ASP A 176 11.49 -12.95 -3.22
CA ASP A 176 10.88 -14.28 -3.33
C ASP A 176 11.96 -15.37 -3.29
N GLN A 177 12.01 -16.08 -2.16
CA GLN A 177 12.95 -17.19 -1.95
C GLN A 177 12.77 -18.31 -2.98
N VAL A 178 11.54 -18.63 -3.36
CA VAL A 178 11.24 -19.74 -4.29
C VAL A 178 11.73 -19.38 -5.69
N ASN A 179 11.48 -18.15 -6.13
CA ASN A 179 11.97 -17.69 -7.41
C ASN A 179 13.50 -17.60 -7.44
N PHE A 180 14.11 -17.07 -6.37
CA PHE A 180 15.57 -17.00 -6.23
C PHE A 180 16.22 -18.38 -6.31
N ASP A 181 15.69 -19.36 -5.57
CA ASP A 181 16.22 -20.73 -5.59
C ASP A 181 16.10 -21.39 -6.96
N ARG A 182 14.99 -21.14 -7.69
CA ARG A 182 14.82 -21.61 -9.07
C ARG A 182 15.86 -21.01 -10.01
N VAL A 183 16.20 -19.73 -9.86
CA VAL A 183 17.27 -19.09 -10.65
C VAL A 183 18.63 -19.72 -10.29
N MET A 184 18.90 -19.95 -9.01
CA MET A 184 20.16 -20.59 -8.59
C MET A 184 20.30 -22.02 -9.09
N GLU A 185 19.20 -22.78 -9.17
CA GLU A 185 19.19 -24.12 -9.78
C GLU A 185 19.49 -24.08 -11.29
N ALA A 186 19.11 -23.00 -11.98
CA ALA A 186 19.47 -22.82 -13.39
C ALA A 186 20.95 -22.46 -13.54
N ILE A 187 21.46 -21.56 -12.70
CA ILE A 187 22.88 -21.18 -12.69
C ILE A 187 23.78 -22.37 -12.36
N SER A 188 23.36 -23.26 -11.46
CA SER A 188 24.13 -24.44 -11.08
C SER A 188 24.38 -25.43 -12.21
N LYS A 189 23.64 -25.32 -13.32
CA LYS A 189 23.81 -26.14 -14.52
C LYS A 189 24.90 -25.60 -15.45
N ILE A 190 25.50 -24.44 -15.15
CA ILE A 190 26.56 -23.80 -15.94
C ILE A 190 27.92 -24.14 -15.28
N PRO A 191 28.73 -25.06 -15.84
CA PRO A 191 29.92 -25.59 -15.16
C PRO A 191 31.00 -24.55 -14.86
N THR A 192 31.01 -23.43 -15.57
CA THR A 192 32.00 -22.36 -15.42
C THR A 192 31.66 -21.36 -14.33
N ILE A 193 30.47 -21.43 -13.72
CA ILE A 193 30.03 -20.52 -12.68
C ILE A 193 30.14 -21.20 -11.32
N ASP A 194 30.88 -20.57 -10.41
CA ASP A 194 30.83 -20.91 -8.99
C ASP A 194 29.45 -20.52 -8.45
N THR A 195 28.61 -21.52 -8.22
CA THR A 195 27.21 -21.32 -7.82
C THR A 195 27.10 -20.77 -6.40
N ASP A 196 28.02 -21.14 -5.51
CA ASP A 196 27.98 -20.69 -4.12
C ASP A 196 28.38 -19.21 -4.04
N ASP A 197 29.42 -18.81 -4.78
CA ASP A 197 29.81 -17.40 -4.92
C ASP A 197 28.71 -16.58 -5.61
N ALA A 198 28.12 -17.10 -6.69
CA ALA A 198 27.02 -16.44 -7.38
C ALA A 198 25.81 -16.22 -6.46
N ARG A 199 25.42 -17.25 -5.68
CA ARG A 199 24.33 -17.16 -4.70
C ARG A 199 24.61 -16.08 -3.66
N HIS A 200 25.83 -16.04 -3.12
CA HIS A 200 26.21 -15.04 -2.13
C HIS A 200 26.14 -13.61 -2.70
N LYS A 201 26.74 -13.39 -3.88
CA LYS A 201 26.78 -12.06 -4.50
C LYS A 201 25.41 -11.58 -4.97
N LEU A 202 24.62 -12.45 -5.58
CA LEU A 202 23.29 -12.09 -6.05
C LEU A 202 22.34 -11.80 -4.89
N SER A 203 22.36 -12.61 -3.83
CA SER A 203 21.52 -12.35 -2.65
C SER A 203 21.87 -11.02 -1.98
N GLN A 204 23.15 -10.71 -1.83
CA GLN A 204 23.59 -9.41 -1.33
C GLN A 204 23.15 -8.27 -2.23
N GLN A 205 23.28 -8.44 -3.56
CA GLN A 205 22.96 -7.39 -4.51
C GLN A 205 21.46 -7.10 -4.56
N LEU A 206 20.60 -8.13 -4.49
CA LEU A 206 19.14 -7.96 -4.48
C LEU A 206 18.65 -7.21 -3.24
N LEU A 207 19.20 -7.49 -2.06
CA LEU A 207 18.78 -6.82 -0.82
C LEU A 207 19.45 -5.46 -0.59
N LYS A 208 20.54 -5.17 -1.31
CA LYS A 208 21.34 -3.95 -1.09
C LYS A 208 20.56 -2.70 -1.43
N GLU A 209 19.93 -2.64 -2.58
CA GLU A 209 19.22 -1.45 -3.04
C GLU A 209 18.02 -1.09 -2.13
N PRO A 210 17.12 -2.04 -1.76
CA PRO A 210 16.08 -1.80 -0.77
C PRO A 210 16.62 -1.32 0.57
N ALA A 211 17.70 -1.94 1.07
CA ALA A 211 18.31 -1.56 2.34
C ALA A 211 18.92 -0.14 2.30
N GLU A 212 19.63 0.21 1.23
CA GLU A 212 20.23 1.54 1.04
C GLU A 212 19.16 2.64 0.96
N TYR A 213 18.05 2.38 0.26
CA TYR A 213 16.92 3.31 0.19
C TYR A 213 16.26 3.52 1.55
N ILE A 214 15.93 2.44 2.27
CA ILE A 214 15.30 2.54 3.60
C ILE A 214 16.20 3.32 4.55
N GLN A 215 17.51 3.10 4.48
CA GLN A 215 18.49 3.88 5.23
C GLN A 215 18.46 5.37 4.84
N SER A 216 18.24 5.69 3.56
CA SER A 216 18.07 7.07 3.10
C SER A 216 16.78 7.71 3.65
N VAL A 217 15.67 6.97 3.74
CA VAL A 217 14.42 7.43 4.38
C VAL A 217 14.67 7.76 5.85
N LYS A 218 15.28 6.82 6.58
CA LYS A 218 15.63 7.02 7.99
C LYS A 218 16.45 8.28 8.21
N PHE A 219 17.51 8.45 7.42
CA PHE A 219 18.37 9.63 7.50
C PHE A 219 17.64 10.94 7.21
N ALA A 220 16.74 10.96 6.22
CA ALA A 220 15.94 12.14 5.91
C ALA A 220 14.95 12.49 7.04
N LEU A 221 14.29 11.50 7.63
CA LEU A 221 13.33 11.73 8.72
C LEU A 221 14.01 12.13 10.05
N ASP A 222 15.18 11.55 10.34
CA ASP A 222 16.01 11.93 11.48
C ASP A 222 16.46 13.41 11.37
N LYS A 223 16.86 13.85 10.18
CA LYS A 223 17.20 15.26 9.90
C LYS A 223 16.02 16.20 10.14
N LEU A 224 14.81 15.77 9.79
CA LEU A 224 13.58 16.52 10.00
C LEU A 224 13.10 16.47 11.46
N LYS A 225 13.80 15.74 12.35
CA LYS A 225 13.45 15.52 13.76
C LYS A 225 12.00 15.05 13.94
N ARG A 226 11.53 14.21 13.02
CA ARG A 226 10.20 13.60 13.11
C ARG A 226 10.21 12.59 14.26
N SER A 227 9.19 12.60 15.11
CA SER A 227 8.96 11.57 16.12
C SER A 227 8.45 10.27 15.49
N VAL A 228 9.19 9.72 14.54
CA VAL A 228 8.85 8.50 13.80
C VAL A 228 10.04 7.56 13.83
N GLU A 229 9.82 6.33 14.26
CA GLU A 229 10.81 5.26 14.20
C GLU A 229 10.71 4.53 12.86
N VAL A 230 11.78 4.59 12.06
CA VAL A 230 11.86 3.83 10.79
C VAL A 230 12.50 2.48 11.04
N ILE A 231 11.77 1.40 10.74
CA ILE A 231 12.16 0.03 10.99
C ILE A 231 12.27 -0.72 9.65
N PRO A 232 13.49 -1.13 9.22
CA PRO A 232 13.68 -1.88 7.99
C PRO A 232 13.19 -3.33 8.13
N MET A 233 12.54 -3.83 7.10
CA MET A 233 12.15 -5.23 6.95
C MET A 233 12.60 -5.74 5.56
N VAL A 234 13.90 -6.02 5.43
CA VAL A 234 14.51 -6.46 4.17
C VAL A 234 15.02 -7.88 4.33
N SER A 235 14.43 -8.83 3.62
CA SER A 235 14.79 -10.24 3.72
C SER A 235 14.35 -11.06 2.50
N PHE A 236 14.91 -12.26 2.36
CA PHE A 236 14.28 -13.29 1.54
C PHE A 236 13.16 -13.99 2.33
N GLY A 237 12.12 -14.42 1.64
CA GLY A 237 11.03 -15.14 2.28
C GLY A 237 9.92 -15.60 1.35
N HIS A 238 8.83 -16.04 1.96
CA HIS A 238 7.56 -16.31 1.29
C HIS A 238 6.67 -15.08 1.44
N GLN A 239 6.79 -14.18 0.48
CA GLN A 239 6.17 -12.84 0.46
C GLN A 239 4.81 -12.78 1.16
N MET A 240 3.78 -13.46 0.65
CA MET A 240 2.43 -13.44 1.24
C MET A 240 2.40 -13.86 2.71
N ARG A 241 3.01 -15.01 3.04
CA ARG A 241 2.97 -15.57 4.39
C ARG A 241 3.68 -14.66 5.39
N ASP A 242 4.82 -14.12 4.98
CA ASP A 242 5.67 -13.33 5.84
C ASP A 242 5.08 -11.93 6.05
N TYR A 243 4.48 -11.32 5.01
CA TYR A 243 3.70 -10.08 5.15
C TYR A 243 2.52 -10.25 6.11
N LEU A 244 1.70 -11.28 5.95
CA LEU A 244 0.55 -11.53 6.83
C LEU A 244 1.00 -11.73 8.29
N LYS A 245 2.06 -12.52 8.49
CA LYS A 245 2.66 -12.72 9.82
C LYS A 245 3.13 -11.40 10.42
N HIS A 246 3.82 -10.56 9.65
CA HIS A 246 4.34 -9.29 10.14
C HIS A 246 3.25 -8.26 10.44
N ILE A 247 2.19 -8.22 9.66
CA ILE A 247 1.03 -7.36 9.90
C ILE A 247 0.40 -7.66 11.27
N ASP A 248 0.31 -8.95 11.61
CA ASP A 248 -0.27 -9.39 12.87
C ASP A 248 0.68 -9.19 14.06
N GLU A 249 1.93 -9.66 13.95
CA GLU A 249 2.94 -9.55 15.03
C GLU A 249 3.24 -8.10 15.42
N LYS A 250 3.25 -7.19 14.44
CA LYS A 250 3.61 -5.78 14.65
C LYS A 250 2.42 -4.91 15.02
N GLN A 251 1.21 -5.48 15.04
CA GLN A 251 -0.04 -4.75 15.28
C GLN A 251 -0.15 -3.55 14.34
N VAL A 252 -0.05 -3.81 13.04
CA VAL A 252 -0.10 -2.77 12.01
C VAL A 252 -1.49 -2.16 11.95
N ASP A 253 -1.56 -0.85 11.82
CA ASP A 253 -2.80 -0.06 11.75
C ASP A 253 -3.12 0.35 10.30
N LEU A 254 -2.10 0.46 9.43
CA LEU A 254 -2.25 0.79 8.02
C LEU A 254 -1.22 0.06 7.18
N LEU A 255 -1.67 -0.55 6.08
CA LEU A 255 -0.80 -1.09 5.04
C LEU A 255 -0.88 -0.21 3.79
N VAL A 256 0.26 0.24 3.28
CA VAL A 256 0.36 1.07 2.07
C VAL A 256 0.96 0.24 0.93
N LEU A 257 0.26 0.21 -0.19
CA LEU A 257 0.57 -0.61 -1.37
C LEU A 257 0.43 0.23 -2.64
N ASN A 258 1.29 -0.03 -3.62
CA ASN A 258 1.07 0.46 -4.97
C ASN A 258 0.11 -0.51 -5.70
N THR A 259 -0.81 0.03 -6.49
CA THR A 259 -1.76 -0.75 -7.29
C THR A 259 -1.39 -0.83 -8.76
N LYS A 260 -0.37 -0.09 -9.19
CA LYS A 260 0.02 0.00 -10.60
C LYS A 260 1.54 -0.10 -10.75
N ASP A 261 1.98 -1.11 -11.49
CA ASP A 261 3.35 -1.20 -11.98
C ASP A 261 3.46 -0.54 -13.36
N GLY A 262 4.59 0.12 -13.61
CA GLY A 262 4.81 1.20 -14.58
C GLY A 262 4.38 1.00 -16.04
N ASP A 263 3.93 -0.18 -16.46
CA ASP A 263 3.38 -0.43 -17.81
C ASP A 263 2.35 -1.57 -17.86
N GLN A 264 1.81 -2.02 -16.72
CA GLN A 264 0.90 -3.18 -16.66
C GLN A 264 -0.50 -2.83 -16.14
N LEU A 265 -1.46 -3.71 -16.47
CA LEU A 265 -2.81 -3.71 -15.92
C LEU A 265 -2.74 -3.59 -14.40
N ALA A 266 -3.61 -2.76 -13.81
CA ALA A 266 -3.60 -2.54 -12.36
C ALA A 266 -3.72 -3.87 -11.61
N MET A 267 -3.07 -3.94 -10.45
CA MET A 267 -3.11 -5.05 -9.50
C MET A 267 -2.33 -6.32 -9.93
N HIS A 268 -1.14 -6.18 -10.53
CA HIS A 268 -0.16 -7.28 -10.64
C HIS A 268 0.76 -7.36 -9.41
N GLY A 269 1.38 -8.54 -9.19
CA GLY A 269 2.24 -8.81 -8.03
C GLY A 269 1.46 -9.14 -6.75
N LEU A 270 1.99 -8.69 -5.61
CA LEU A 270 1.45 -9.00 -4.27
C LEU A 270 0.31 -8.10 -3.82
N ALA A 271 0.08 -6.96 -4.48
CA ALA A 271 -0.89 -5.97 -4.02
C ALA A 271 -2.32 -6.52 -3.97
N TYR A 272 -2.77 -7.24 -5.00
CA TYR A 272 -4.12 -7.83 -5.01
C TYR A 272 -4.31 -8.93 -3.98
N PRO A 273 -3.45 -9.96 -3.93
CA PRO A 273 -3.63 -11.03 -2.96
C PRO A 273 -3.56 -10.50 -1.52
N LEU A 274 -2.66 -9.55 -1.23
CA LEU A 274 -2.62 -8.90 0.08
C LEU A 274 -3.89 -8.11 0.37
N ALA A 275 -4.41 -7.36 -0.60
CA ALA A 275 -5.62 -6.58 -0.40
C ALA A 275 -6.86 -7.44 -0.13
N VAL A 276 -6.90 -8.66 -0.69
CA VAL A 276 -7.95 -9.65 -0.42
C VAL A 276 -7.78 -10.27 0.97
N GLU A 277 -6.55 -10.65 1.36
CA GLU A 277 -6.29 -11.33 2.63
C GLU A 277 -6.36 -10.39 3.85
N VAL A 278 -5.79 -9.19 3.75
CA VAL A 278 -5.65 -8.22 4.85
C VAL A 278 -6.93 -7.38 4.98
N ARG A 279 -7.85 -7.83 5.82
CA ARG A 279 -9.21 -7.27 5.93
C ARG A 279 -9.48 -6.53 7.24
N GLN A 280 -8.63 -6.76 8.23
CA GLN A 280 -8.78 -6.32 9.59
C GLN A 280 -8.37 -4.85 9.81
N ILE A 281 -7.55 -4.31 8.91
CA ILE A 281 -6.97 -2.95 8.98
C ILE A 281 -7.22 -2.18 7.68
N PRO A 282 -7.19 -0.84 7.71
CA PRO A 282 -7.13 0.00 6.52
C PRO A 282 -5.97 -0.33 5.59
N LEU A 283 -6.23 -0.23 4.29
CA LEU A 283 -5.23 -0.32 3.23
C LEU A 283 -5.22 0.98 2.44
N LEU A 284 -4.06 1.58 2.23
CA LEU A 284 -3.92 2.69 1.30
C LEU A 284 -3.33 2.18 -0.01
N MET A 285 -4.08 2.37 -1.08
CA MET A 285 -3.83 1.84 -2.41
C MET A 285 -3.54 3.00 -3.35
N LEU A 286 -2.30 3.12 -3.82
CA LEU A 286 -1.81 4.23 -4.65
C LEU A 286 -1.75 3.88 -6.14
#